data_AF-A0A7C2SDN8-F1
#
_entry.id   AF-A0A7C2SDN8-F1
#
_cell.length_a   1.000
_cell.length_b   1.000
_cell.length_c   1.000
_cell.angle_alpha   90.00
_cell.angle_beta   90.00
_cell.angle_gamma   90.00
#
_symmetry.space_group_name_H-M   'P 1'
#
loop_
_entity.id
_entity.type
_entity.pdbx_description
1 polymer ?
#
loop_
_entity_poly.entity_id
_entity_poly.type
_entity_poly.pdbx_seq_one_letter_code
_entity_poly.pdbx_strand_id
1 'polypeptide(L)' 'MNLPHDTLDAKADAWDDAWVTIVNKRGLHARAAARFATLSAGFQSHILVRHGALQANGKSI' A
#
# COMPACT_ATOMS: atom_id res chain seq x y z
N MET A 1 -19.73 10.61 -11.28
CA MET A 1 -19.34 11.73 -10.40
C MET A 1 -18.50 11.19 -9.25
N ASN A 2 -17.18 11.00 -9.44
CA ASN A 2 -16.20 10.98 -8.35
C ASN A 2 -14.76 10.96 -8.90
N LEU A 3 -14.10 12.11 -8.86
CA LEU A 3 -12.65 12.27 -8.68
C LEU A 3 -12.49 13.58 -7.88
N PRO A 4 -11.59 13.63 -6.88
CA PRO A 4 -10.26 14.11 -7.22
C PRO A 4 -9.11 13.27 -6.63
N HIS A 5 -8.14 12.99 -7.50
CA HIS A 5 -6.83 12.39 -7.25
C HIS A 5 -5.78 13.51 -7.04
N ASP A 6 -6.15 14.57 -6.32
CA ASP A 6 -5.37 15.79 -6.11
C ASP A 6 -4.93 15.77 -4.64
N THR A 7 -3.66 15.62 -4.27
CA THR A 7 -2.48 16.35 -4.71
C THR A 7 -1.26 15.44 -4.76
N LEU A 8 -0.58 15.44 -5.90
CA LEU A 8 0.79 14.96 -6.04
C LEU A 8 1.71 15.94 -5.29
N ASP A 9 1.98 15.67 -4.02
CA ASP A 9 3.06 16.30 -3.28
C ASP A 9 4.40 15.84 -3.88
N ALA A 10 4.79 16.57 -4.92
CA ALA A 10 6.13 17.02 -5.20
C ALA A 10 7.27 16.06 -4.79
N LYS A 11 7.61 15.16 -5.73
CA LYS A 11 8.99 14.73 -6.05
C LYS A 11 9.92 14.51 -4.83
N ALA A 12 9.60 13.52 -4.00
CA ALA A 12 10.52 12.97 -3.01
C ALA A 12 10.78 11.50 -3.37
N ASP A 13 11.90 11.26 -4.06
CA ASP A 13 12.46 9.96 -4.45
C ASP A 13 11.58 9.13 -5.41
N ALA A 14 12.10 8.81 -6.59
CA ALA A 14 11.37 8.14 -7.68
C ALA A 14 11.00 6.68 -7.35
N TRP A 15 9.99 6.48 -6.51
CA TRP A 15 9.33 5.20 -6.31
C TRP A 15 8.03 5.17 -7.12
N ASP A 16 7.84 4.12 -7.92
CA ASP A 16 6.57 3.89 -8.62
C ASP A 16 5.47 3.66 -7.59
N ASP A 17 4.59 4.65 -7.39
CA ASP A 17 3.40 4.51 -6.58
C ASP A 17 2.20 4.08 -7.44
N ALA A 18 1.51 3.03 -6.99
CA ALA A 18 0.34 2.49 -7.67
C ALA A 18 -0.82 2.32 -6.68
N TRP A 19 -1.99 2.79 -7.07
CA TRP A 19 -3.22 2.66 -6.29
C TRP A 19 -3.93 1.35 -6.61
N VAL A 20 -4.30 0.59 -5.58
CA VAL A 20 -5.01 -0.69 -5.71
C VAL A 20 -6.26 -0.68 -4.85
N THR A 21 -7.38 -1.15 -5.41
CA THR A 21 -8.63 -1.29 -4.66
C THR A 21 -8.65 -2.60 -3.87
N ILE A 22 -8.85 -2.50 -2.56
CA ILE A 22 -9.06 -3.68 -1.70
C ILE A 22 -10.47 -4.22 -1.97
N VAL A 23 -10.56 -5.30 -2.74
CA VAL A 23 -11.84 -5.97 -3.05
C VAL A 23 -12.42 -6.75 -1.86
N ASN A 24 -11.60 -7.01 -0.83
CA ASN A 24 -12.06 -7.70 0.36
C ASN A 24 -12.93 -6.75 1.21
N LYS A 25 -14.23 -7.06 1.34
CA LYS A 25 -15.17 -6.31 2.18
C LYS A 25 -14.77 -6.23 3.65
N ARG A 26 -13.95 -7.18 4.13
CA ARG A 26 -13.40 -7.15 5.48
C ARG A 26 -12.11 -6.34 5.60
N GLY A 27 -11.57 -5.77 4.52
CA GLY A 27 -10.29 -5.05 4.48
C GLY A 27 -9.07 -5.96 4.35
N LEU A 28 -7.88 -5.37 4.42
CA LEU A 28 -6.59 -6.08 4.41
C LEU A 28 -6.21 -6.52 5.84
N HIS A 29 -7.07 -7.29 6.51
CA HIS A 29 -6.81 -7.73 7.88
C HIS A 29 -6.55 -9.24 7.95
N ALA A 30 -5.85 -9.68 9.01
CA ALA A 30 -5.57 -11.07 9.33
C ALA A 30 -4.81 -11.82 8.22
N ARG A 31 -5.40 -12.87 7.62
CA ARG A 31 -4.72 -13.77 6.69
C ARG A 31 -4.28 -13.08 5.39
N ALA A 32 -4.99 -12.04 4.96
CA ALA A 32 -4.64 -11.27 3.77
C ALA A 32 -3.40 -10.41 4.01
N ALA A 33 -3.31 -9.73 5.16
CA ALA A 33 -2.13 -9.00 5.60
C ALA A 33 -0.92 -9.92 5.76
N ALA A 34 -1.08 -11.06 6.43
CA ALA A 34 0.01 -12.03 6.61
C ALA A 34 0.55 -12.58 5.29
N ARG A 35 -0.33 -12.89 4.32
CA ARG A 35 0.09 -13.31 2.97
C ARG A 35 0.83 -12.19 2.22
N PHE A 36 0.32 -10.97 2.33
CA PHE A 36 0.96 -9.80 1.75
C PHE A 36 2.34 -9.51 2.36
N ALA A 37 2.46 -9.59 3.69
CA ALA A 37 3.72 -9.43 4.41
C ALA A 37 4.74 -10.50 4.03
N THR A 38 4.30 -11.75 3.95
CA THR A 38 5.14 -12.88 3.53
C THR A 38 5.65 -12.69 2.09
N LEU A 39 4.77 -12.29 1.18
CA LEU A 39 5.13 -12.04 -0.21
C LEU A 39 6.09 -10.84 -0.32
N SER A 40 5.81 -9.76 0.42
CA SER A 40 6.66 -8.56 0.46
C SER A 40 8.05 -8.84 1.04
N ALA A 41 8.17 -9.75 2.00
CA ALA A 41 9.44 -10.15 2.59
C ALA A 41 10.38 -10.85 1.58
N GLY A 42 9.84 -11.45 0.52
CA GLY A 42 10.62 -12.07 -0.55
C GLY A 42 11.31 -11.07 -1.49
N PHE A 43 10.93 -9.79 -1.47
CA PHE A 43 11.52 -8.76 -2.31
C PHE A 43 12.61 -7.98 -1.58
N GLN A 44 13.70 -7.69 -2.29
CA GLN A 44 14.78 -6.83 -1.77
C GLN A 44 14.39 -5.34 -1.74
N SER A 45 13.32 -4.95 -2.43
CA SER A 45 12.82 -3.58 -2.46
C SER A 45 12.16 -3.14 -1.15
N HIS A 46 12.04 -1.83 -0.97
CA HIS A 46 11.28 -1.23 0.11
C HIS A 46 9.82 -1.09 -0.33
N ILE A 47 8.91 -1.83 0.30
CA ILE A 47 7.49 -1.85 -0.04
C ILE A 47 6.76 -1.09 1.05
N LEU A 48 6.04 -0.04 0.69
CA LEU A 48 5.25 0.79 1.61
C LEU A 48 3.78 0.74 1.19
N VAL A 49 2.89 0.59 2.17
CA VAL A 49 1.45 0.60 1.97
C VAL A 49 0.86 1.80 2.67
N ARG A 50 0.02 2.56 1.97
CA ARG A 50 -0.67 3.73 2.50
C ARG A 50 -2.18 3.50 2.46
N HIS A 51 -2.85 3.79 3.56
CA HIS A 51 -4.30 3.76 3.65
C HIS A 51 -4.79 4.99 4.42
N GLY A 52 -5.35 5.97 3.69
CA GLY A 52 -5.67 7.28 4.26
C GLY A 52 -4.42 7.95 4.81
N ALA A 53 -4.41 8.27 6.11
CA ALA A 53 -3.28 8.86 6.81
C ALA A 53 -2.29 7.83 7.39
N LEU A 54 -2.61 6.52 7.32
CA LEU A 54 -1.74 5.48 7.85
C LEU A 54 -0.77 4.99 6.77
N GLN A 55 0.50 4.86 7.14
CA GLN A 55 1.53 4.23 6.32
C GLN A 55 2.17 3.09 7.11
N ALA A 56 2.30 1.93 6.47
CA ALA A 56 2.89 0.74 7.05
C ALA A 56 3.95 0.16 6.10
N ASN A 57 4.93 -0.53 6.68
CA ASN A 57 5.89 -1.30 5.89
C ASN A 57 5.19 -2.56 5.38
N GLY A 58 5.27 -2.81 4.08
CA GLY A 58 4.61 -3.96 3.48
C GLY A 58 5.14 -5.30 3.99
N LYS A 59 6.34 -5.34 4.59
CA LYS A 59 6.93 -6.52 5.23
C LYS A 59 6.43 -6.74 6.67
N SER A 60 5.76 -5.75 7.28
CA SER A 60 5.28 -5.77 8.65
C SER A 60 3.97 -4.98 8.78
N ILE A 61 2.86 -5.65 8.45
CA ILE A 61 1.47 -5.13 8.47
C ILE A 61 0.50 -6.19 8.99
#